data_AF-A0AB36Z2D6-F1
#
_entry.id   AF-A0AB36Z2D6-F1
#
_cell.length_a   1.000
_cell.length_b   1.000
_cell.length_c   1.000
_cell.angle_alpha   90.00
_cell.angle_beta   90.00
_cell.angle_gamma   90.00
#
_symmetry.space_group_name_H-M   'P 1'
#
loop_
_entity.id
_entity.type
_entity.pdbx_description
1 polymer ?
#
loop_
_entity_poly.entity_id
_entity_poly.type
_entity_poly.pdbx_seq_one_letter_code
_entity_poly.pdbx_strand_id
1 'polypeptide(L)'
;MKIKGCKRQTFLDQAVQNGGQPIFYLIKCWDKEESFYKLGITVNNILTRYGTVKAMPYEWEILLELPDTAEAVYDLEVKFKTEMQEFHYKPKISFNGYKTECYSSISKKLTELIT
;
A
#
# COMPACT_ATOMS: atom_id res chain seq x y z
N MET A 1 14.87 14.30 -24.75
CA MET A 1 14.11 13.04 -24.69
C MET A 1 13.43 12.96 -23.33
N LYS A 2 12.09 12.95 -23.27
CA LYS A 2 11.36 12.72 -22.02
C LYS A 2 11.46 11.23 -21.72
N ILE A 3 12.38 10.83 -20.84
CA ILE A 3 12.36 9.49 -20.26
C ILE A 3 11.01 9.40 -19.54
N LYS A 4 10.08 8.61 -20.07
CA LYS A 4 8.87 8.23 -19.31
C LYS A 4 9.40 7.54 -18.06
N GLY A 5 9.39 8.26 -16.93
CA GLY A 5 9.95 7.78 -15.67
C GLY A 5 9.35 6.41 -15.36
N CYS A 6 10.21 5.40 -15.23
CA CYS A 6 9.80 4.12 -14.70
C CYS A 6 9.20 4.39 -13.32
N LYS A 7 8.00 3.86 -13.02
CA LYS A 7 7.31 4.08 -11.73
C LYS A 7 8.22 3.78 -10.53
N ARG A 8 9.13 2.82 -10.70
CA ARG A 8 10.22 2.50 -9.77
C ARG A 8 11.15 3.69 -9.56
N GLN A 9 11.76 4.22 -10.62
CA GLN A 9 12.70 5.35 -10.52
C GLN A 9 12.03 6.58 -9.90
N THR A 10 10.79 6.88 -10.28
CA THR A 10 10.04 7.99 -9.69
C THR A 10 9.85 7.83 -8.17
N PHE A 11 9.59 6.61 -7.69
CA PHE A 11 9.50 6.34 -6.25
C PHE A 11 10.85 6.48 -5.54
N LEU A 12 11.93 5.96 -6.14
CA LEU A 12 13.30 6.10 -5.60
C LEU A 12 13.71 7.57 -5.50
N ASP A 13 13.49 8.35 -6.57
CA ASP A 13 13.80 9.77 -6.60
C ASP A 13 13.01 10.54 -5.52
N GLN A 14 11.73 10.18 -5.35
CA GLN A 14 10.86 10.77 -4.32
C GLN A 14 11.31 10.40 -2.90
N ALA A 15 11.79 9.17 -2.68
CA ALA A 15 12.34 8.75 -1.39
C ALA A 15 13.59 9.56 -1.04
N VAL A 16 14.50 9.73 -1.99
CA VAL A 16 15.71 10.55 -1.82
C VAL A 16 15.35 12.02 -1.55
N GLN A 17 14.40 12.57 -2.31
CA GLN A 17 13.99 13.97 -2.17
C GLN A 17 13.29 14.27 -0.84
N ASN A 18 12.43 13.36 -0.38
CA ASN A 18 11.66 13.57 0.85
C ASN A 18 12.47 13.25 2.12
N GLY A 19 13.56 12.47 2.00
CA GLY A 19 14.42 12.08 3.13
C GLY A 19 13.73 11.21 4.19
N GLY A 20 12.49 10.76 3.93
CA GLY A 20 11.73 9.90 4.83
C GLY A 20 12.08 8.42 4.62
N GLN A 21 11.93 7.63 5.67
CA GLN A 21 12.11 6.18 5.63
C GLN A 21 11.04 5.54 4.72
N PRO A 22 11.41 4.84 3.64
CA PRO A 22 10.46 4.07 2.85
C PRO A 22 9.90 2.92 3.68
N ILE A 23 8.59 2.71 3.57
CA ILE A 23 7.82 1.71 4.31
C ILE A 23 6.90 0.99 3.34
N PHE A 24 6.95 -0.35 3.36
CA PHE A 24 5.89 -1.21 2.85
C PHE A 24 4.86 -1.42 3.96
N TYR A 25 3.58 -1.27 3.66
CA TYR A 25 2.52 -1.41 4.64
C TYR A 25 1.36 -2.27 4.17
N LEU A 26 0.69 -2.85 5.16
CA LEU A 26 -0.62 -3.46 5.03
C LEU A 26 -1.56 -2.83 6.06
N ILE A 27 -2.69 -2.35 5.59
CA ILE A 27 -3.79 -1.91 6.44
C ILE A 27 -5.02 -2.76 6.18
N LYS A 28 -5.84 -2.93 7.21
CA LYS A 28 -7.21 -3.42 7.07
C LYS A 28 -8.14 -2.22 7.01
N CYS A 29 -9.12 -2.28 6.12
CA CYS A 29 -10.15 -1.28 5.97
C CYS A 29 -11.53 -1.92 6.15
N TRP A 30 -12.47 -1.23 6.78
CA TRP A 30 -13.83 -1.72 6.93
C TRP A 30 -14.85 -0.61 7.15
N ASP A 31 -16.10 -0.94 6.90
CA ASP A 31 -17.27 -0.20 7.34
C ASP A 31 -18.38 -1.19 7.76
N LYS A 32 -19.65 -0.80 7.64
CA LYS A 32 -20.80 -1.66 7.98
C LYS A 32 -21.14 -2.69 6.89
N GLU A 33 -20.64 -2.51 5.67
CA GLU A 33 -21.03 -3.30 4.50
C GLU A 33 -19.89 -4.16 3.93
N GLU A 34 -18.64 -3.75 4.10
CA GLU A 34 -17.48 -4.44 3.53
C GLU A 34 -16.25 -4.37 4.45
N SER A 35 -15.36 -5.34 4.27
CA SER A 35 -14.02 -5.33 4.85
C SER A 35 -13.03 -5.87 3.84
N PHE A 36 -11.86 -5.25 3.76
CA PHE A 36 -10.82 -5.58 2.81
C PHE A 36 -9.45 -5.15 3.35
N TYR A 37 -8.41 -5.54 2.64
CA TYR A 37 -7.04 -5.17 2.92
C TYR A 37 -6.52 -4.25 1.84
N LYS A 38 -5.63 -3.34 2.23
CA LYS A 38 -4.89 -2.50 1.30
C LYS A 38 -3.41 -2.60 1.60
N LEU A 39 -2.63 -2.86 0.56
CA LEU A 39 -1.17 -2.77 0.62
C LEU A 39 -0.67 -1.56 -0.16
N GLY A 40 0.50 -1.08 0.20
CA GLY A 40 1.21 -0.09 -0.60
C GLY A 40 2.54 0.28 -0.01
N ILE A 41 3.17 1.27 -0.64
CA ILE A 41 4.42 1.87 -0.18
C ILE A 41 4.26 3.36 0.08
N THR A 42 5.05 3.86 1.01
CA THR A 42 5.09 5.28 1.38
C THR A 42 6.49 5.66 1.82
N VAL A 43 6.85 6.93 1.63
CA VAL A 43 8.06 7.55 2.20
C VAL A 43 7.69 8.54 3.33
N ASN A 44 6.39 8.71 3.55
CA ASN A 44 5.79 9.55 4.60
C ASN A 44 5.04 8.65 5.59
N ASN A 45 4.76 9.18 6.78
CA ASN A 45 3.99 8.48 7.80
C ASN A 45 2.57 8.10 7.31
N ILE A 46 2.14 6.85 7.52
CA ILE A 46 0.83 6.32 7.10
C ILE A 46 -0.33 7.13 7.68
N LEU A 47 -0.23 7.56 8.95
CA LEU A 47 -1.23 8.40 9.61
C LEU A 47 -1.43 9.72 8.87
N THR A 48 -0.36 10.31 8.34
CA THR A 48 -0.47 11.55 7.55
C THR A 48 -1.09 11.31 6.17
N ARG A 49 -0.83 10.15 5.56
CA ARG A 49 -1.39 9.75 4.26
C ARG A 49 -2.90 9.53 4.33
N TYR A 50 -3.38 8.95 5.44
CA TYR A 50 -4.77 8.56 5.63
C TYR A 50 -5.50 9.36 6.72
N GLY A 51 -4.91 10.47 7.19
CA GLY A 51 -5.45 11.31 8.25
C GLY A 51 -6.69 12.14 7.88
N THR A 52 -7.24 11.95 6.68
CA THR A 52 -8.47 12.63 6.26
C THR A 52 -9.47 11.63 5.68
N VAL A 53 -10.76 11.87 5.93
CA VAL A 53 -11.87 11.06 5.40
C VAL A 53 -11.83 10.97 3.87
N LYS A 54 -11.36 12.03 3.19
CA LYS A 54 -11.20 12.02 1.73
C LYS A 54 -10.11 11.05 1.27
N ALA A 55 -9.04 10.90 2.04
CA ALA A 55 -7.93 10.02 1.71
C ALA A 55 -8.23 8.55 2.06
N MET A 56 -8.96 8.33 3.16
CA MET A 56 -9.45 7.03 3.60
C MET A 56 -10.87 7.17 4.15
N PRO A 57 -11.91 6.82 3.36
CA PRO A 57 -13.31 6.96 3.78
C PRO A 57 -13.82 5.80 4.63
N TYR A 58 -12.95 4.83 4.96
CA TYR A 58 -13.23 3.68 5.78
C TYR A 58 -12.56 3.83 7.15
N GLU A 59 -13.06 3.07 8.14
CA GLU A 59 -12.26 2.78 9.33
C GLU A 59 -11.08 1.90 8.93
N TRP A 60 -9.95 2.07 9.60
CA TRP A 60 -8.73 1.34 9.25
C TRP A 60 -7.79 1.14 10.43
N GLU A 61 -6.98 0.10 10.33
CA GLU A 61 -5.89 -0.19 11.26
C GLU A 61 -4.65 -0.67 10.49
N ILE A 62 -3.49 -0.41 11.07
CA ILE A 62 -2.21 -0.89 10.55
C ILE A 62 -2.04 -2.34 11.01
N LEU A 63 -1.87 -3.26 10.06
CA LEU A 63 -1.54 -4.66 10.33
C LEU A 63 -0.04 -4.92 10.22
N LEU A 64 0.64 -4.20 9.33
CA LEU A 64 2.06 -4.39 9.06
C LEU A 64 2.70 -3.07 8.62
N GLU A 65 3.87 -2.76 9.19
CA GLU A 65 4.78 -1.72 8.75
C GLU A 65 6.19 -2.29 8.65
N LEU A 66 6.72 -2.39 7.43
CA LEU A 66 8.07 -2.86 7.15
C LEU A 66 8.90 -1.71 6.56
N PRO A 67 9.66 -0.97 7.39
CA PRO A 67 10.61 0.00 6.89
C PRO A 67 11.81 -0.70 6.24
N ASP A 68 12.18 -0.28 5.03
CA ASP A 68 13.35 -0.80 4.31
C ASP A 68 13.82 0.24 3.27
N THR A 69 14.84 -0.09 2.48
CA THR A 69 15.28 0.68 1.31
C THR A 69 14.14 0.88 0.31
N ALA A 70 14.19 1.98 -0.44
CA ALA A 70 13.15 2.33 -1.40
C ALA A 70 13.02 1.24 -2.49
N GLU A 71 14.13 0.63 -2.88
CA GLU A 71 14.19 -0.53 -3.77
C GLU A 71 13.49 -1.74 -3.17
N ALA A 72 13.83 -2.12 -1.93
CA ALA A 72 13.27 -3.30 -1.28
C ALA A 72 11.76 -3.18 -1.08
N VAL A 73 11.26 -2.04 -0.58
CA VAL A 73 9.81 -1.86 -0.38
C VAL A 73 9.04 -1.88 -1.71
N TYR A 74 9.62 -1.32 -2.78
CA TYR A 74 9.01 -1.37 -4.11
C TYR A 74 8.94 -2.80 -4.65
N ASP A 75 10.03 -3.56 -4.50
CA ASP A 75 10.10 -4.96 -4.96
C ASP A 75 9.13 -5.84 -4.15
N LEU A 76 8.97 -5.59 -2.84
CA LEU A 76 7.94 -6.21 -2.00
C LEU A 76 6.52 -5.88 -2.50
N GLU A 77 6.25 -4.62 -2.83
CA GLU A 77 4.96 -4.19 -3.35
C GLU A 77 4.60 -4.97 -4.63
N VAL A 78 5.52 -5.02 -5.60
CA VAL A 78 5.31 -5.73 -6.87
C VAL A 78 5.10 -7.22 -6.63
N LYS A 79 5.91 -7.84 -5.76
CA LYS A 79 5.81 -9.26 -5.40
C LYS A 79 4.44 -9.59 -4.82
N PHE A 80 3.99 -8.86 -3.81
CA PHE A 80 2.71 -9.14 -3.15
C PHE A 80 1.50 -8.75 -4.01
N LYS A 81 1.60 -7.70 -4.83
CA LYS A 81 0.56 -7.38 -5.84
C LYS A 81 0.36 -8.55 -6.82
N THR A 82 1.47 -9.13 -7.28
CA THR A 82 1.45 -10.27 -8.20
C THR A 82 0.91 -11.53 -7.52
N GLU A 83 1.38 -11.83 -6.30
CA GLU A 83 0.98 -13.01 -5.55
C GLU A 83 -0.51 -12.99 -5.15
N MET A 84 -1.05 -11.82 -4.83
CA MET A 84 -2.44 -11.67 -4.36
C MET A 84 -3.40 -11.24 -5.46
N GLN A 85 -3.01 -11.30 -6.72
CA GLN A 85 -3.84 -10.87 -7.85
C GLN A 85 -5.21 -11.57 -7.89
N GLU A 86 -5.28 -12.84 -7.46
CA GLU A 86 -6.52 -13.61 -7.37
C GLU A 86 -7.47 -13.10 -6.26
N PHE A 87 -6.92 -12.44 -5.23
CA PHE A 87 -7.69 -11.86 -4.13
C PHE A 87 -8.08 -10.41 -4.39
N HIS A 88 -7.82 -9.89 -5.59
CA HIS A 88 -8.11 -8.51 -5.94
C HIS A 88 -9.56 -8.15 -5.62
N TYR A 89 -9.74 -7.01 -4.95
CA TYR A 89 -11.02 -6.51 -4.53
C TYR A 89 -11.16 -5.04 -4.91
N LYS A 90 -12.37 -4.66 -5.32
CA LYS A 90 -12.70 -3.26 -5.62
C LYS A 90 -13.74 -2.77 -4.60
N PRO A 91 -13.34 -1.91 -3.65
CA PRO A 91 -14.25 -1.36 -2.65
C PRO A 91 -15.40 -0.57 -3.27
N LYS A 92 -16.54 -0.50 -2.57
CA LYS A 92 -17.74 0.24 -3.02
C LYS A 92 -17.50 1.75 -3.01
N ILE A 93 -16.83 2.27 -1.99
CA ILE A 93 -16.47 3.68 -1.85
C ILE A 93 -15.11 3.91 -2.49
N SER A 94 -15.04 4.90 -3.39
CA SER A 94 -13.82 5.20 -4.15
C SER A 94 -12.86 6.09 -3.36
N PHE A 95 -11.56 5.76 -3.41
CA PHE A 95 -10.46 6.53 -2.83
C PHE A 95 -9.17 6.26 -3.62
N ASN A 96 -8.03 6.86 -3.27
CA ASN A 96 -6.81 6.66 -4.06
C ASN A 96 -6.28 5.21 -3.98
N GLY A 97 -6.06 4.58 -5.14
CA GLY A 97 -5.58 3.20 -5.23
C GLY A 97 -6.65 2.11 -5.07
N TYR A 98 -7.92 2.45 -4.87
CA TYR A 98 -9.02 1.50 -4.64
C TYR A 98 -9.22 0.45 -5.76
N LYS A 99 -8.76 0.73 -6.99
CA LYS A 99 -8.91 -0.18 -8.13
C LYS A 99 -7.79 -1.22 -8.25
N THR A 100 -6.67 -1.05 -7.58
CA THR A 100 -5.43 -1.79 -7.91
C THR A 100 -4.68 -2.31 -6.70
N GLU A 101 -5.04 -1.87 -5.50
CA GLU A 101 -4.25 -2.08 -4.28
C GLU A 101 -5.09 -2.65 -3.14
N CYS A 102 -6.30 -3.11 -3.43
CA CYS A 102 -7.25 -3.63 -2.45
C CYS A 102 -7.51 -5.11 -2.69
N TYR A 103 -7.67 -5.87 -1.61
CA TYR A 103 -7.74 -7.33 -1.63
C TYR A 103 -8.75 -7.84 -0.60
N SER A 104 -9.49 -8.89 -0.94
CA SER A 104 -10.47 -9.53 -0.05
C SER A 104 -9.82 -10.47 0.97
N SER A 105 -8.61 -10.93 0.67
CA SER A 105 -7.80 -11.80 1.53
C SER A 105 -6.31 -11.51 1.34
N ILE A 106 -5.49 -11.98 2.27
CA ILE A 106 -4.03 -11.88 2.22
C ILE A 106 -3.40 -13.26 2.01
N SER A 107 -2.23 -13.32 1.37
CA SER A 107 -1.52 -14.57 1.18
C SER A 107 -0.90 -15.07 2.50
N LYS A 108 -0.66 -16.39 2.59
CA LYS A 108 -0.06 -17.01 3.78
C LYS A 108 1.27 -16.35 4.17
N LYS A 109 2.11 -16.03 3.19
CA LYS A 109 3.39 -15.35 3.43
C LYS A 109 3.21 -13.97 4.07
N LEU A 110 2.16 -13.25 3.70
CA LEU A 110 1.88 -11.95 4.28
C LEU A 110 1.28 -12.10 5.69
N THR A 111 0.47 -13.13 5.93
CA THR A 111 -0.01 -13.50 7.27
C THR A 111 1.14 -13.81 8.22
N GLU A 112 2.13 -14.58 7.76
CA GLU A 112 3.33 -14.92 8.55
C GLU A 112 4.16 -13.69 8.96
N LEU A 113 4.07 -12.58 8.22
CA LEU A 113 4.78 -11.33 8.54
C LEU A 113 4.03 -10.45 9.57
N ILE A 114 2.74 -10.69 9.78
CA ILE A 114 1.90 -9.95 10.75
C ILE A 114 2.04 -10.55 12.17
N THR A 115 2.51 -11.79 12.28
CA THR A 115 2.51 -12.60 13.52
C THR A 115 3.86 -12.54 14.23
#